data_AF-A0A2M8DRB8-F1
#
_entry.id   AF-A0A2M8DRB8-F1
#
_cell.length_a   1.000
_cell.length_b   1.000
_cell.length_c   1.000
_cell.angle_alpha   90.00
_cell.angle_beta   90.00
_cell.angle_gamma   90.00
#
_symmetry.space_group_name_H-M   'P 1'
#
loop_
_entity.id
_entity.type
_entity.pdbx_description
1 polymer ?
#
loop_
_entity_poly.entity_id
_entity_poly.type
_entity_poly.pdbx_seq_one_letter_code
_entity_poly.pdbx_strand_id
1 'polypeptide(L)' 'MDISQSKVDVPCPKCEANINVSLKQIEKQEIVTCPACNSTIDLVDKDGSAKKAVRDVNKGLKDLTDTIKKIGK' A
#
# COMPACT_ATOMS: atom_id res chain seq x y z
N MET A 1 -11.24 4.01 10.60
CA MET A 1 -10.15 3.02 10.48
C MET A 1 -9.18 3.56 9.45
N ASP A 2 -8.08 4.14 9.92
CA ASP A 2 -7.09 4.80 9.07
C ASP A 2 -6.04 3.77 8.63
N ILE A 3 -6.25 3.21 7.45
CA ILE A 3 -5.32 2.28 6.79
C ILE A 3 -4.01 2.94 6.34
N SER A 4 -3.90 4.28 6.41
CA SER A 4 -2.68 5.01 6.04
C SER A 4 -1.47 4.70 6.94
N GLN A 5 -1.69 4.23 8.16
CA GLN A 5 -0.61 3.78 9.06
C GLN A 5 -0.26 2.30 8.90
N SER A 6 -0.98 1.58 8.05
CA SER A 6 -0.69 0.17 7.81
C SER A 6 0.67 0.05 7.12
N LYS A 7 1.52 -0.80 7.70
CA LYS A 7 2.79 -1.17 7.11
C LYS A 7 2.55 -2.32 6.14
N VAL A 8 3.19 -2.24 4.98
CA VAL A 8 3.12 -3.24 3.93
C VAL A 8 4.52 -3.71 3.59
N ASP A 9 4.66 -5.00 3.39
CA ASP A 9 5.90 -5.61 2.93
C ASP A 9 5.96 -5.49 1.41
N VAL A 10 6.96 -4.75 0.94
CA VAL A 10 7.22 -4.54 -0.48
C VAL A 10 8.53 -5.23 -0.83
N PRO A 11 8.61 -6.02 -1.90
CA PRO A 11 9.88 -6.60 -2.32
C PRO A 11 10.79 -5.52 -2.93
N CYS A 12 12.07 -5.51 -2.54
CA CYS A 12 13.06 -4.61 -3.11
C CYS A 12 13.44 -5.03 -4.54
N PRO A 13 13.43 -4.12 -5.54
CA PRO A 13 13.77 -4.46 -6.92
C PRO A 13 15.26 -4.76 -7.15
N LYS A 14 16.12 -4.51 -6.16
CA LYS A 14 17.58 -4.70 -6.24
C LYS A 14 18.06 -6.01 -5.63
N CYS A 15 17.43 -6.45 -4.54
CA CYS A 15 17.86 -7.61 -3.78
C CYS A 15 16.72 -8.56 -3.41
N GLU A 16 15.50 -8.30 -3.86
CA GLU A 16 14.27 -9.06 -3.55
C GLU A 16 13.96 -9.17 -2.05
N ALA A 17 14.66 -8.42 -1.20
CA ALA A 17 14.39 -8.39 0.23
C ALA A 17 13.06 -7.67 0.50
N ASN A 18 12.25 -8.27 1.38
CA ASN A 18 11.03 -7.63 1.85
C ASN A 18 11.37 -6.44 2.75
N ILE A 19 10.93 -5.27 2.33
CA ILE A 19 11.05 -4.02 3.06
C ILE A 19 9.70 -3.62 3.61
N ASN A 20 9.67 -3.34 4.90
CA ASN A 20 8.46 -2.94 5.60
C ASN A 20 8.33 -1.42 5.50
N VAL A 21 7.43 -0.96 4.63
CA VAL A 21 7.19 0.47 4.36
C VAL A 21 5.76 0.84 4.72
N SER A 22 5.55 2.08 5.16
CA SER A 22 4.18 2.52 5.51
C SER A 22 3.45 3.00 4.27
N LEU A 23 2.15 2.72 4.16
CA LEU A 23 1.29 3.22 3.07
C LEU A 23 1.40 4.75 2.90
N LYS A 24 1.47 5.49 4.01
CA LYS A 24 1.71 6.95 4.00
C LYS A 24 3.01 7.37 3.30
N GLN A 25 4.07 6.56 3.38
CA GLN A 25 5.35 6.85 2.71
C GLN A 25 5.25 6.60 1.21
N ILE A 26 4.51 5.57 0.81
CA ILE A 26 4.21 5.28 -0.60
C ILE A 26 3.35 6.40 -1.21
N GLU A 27 2.31 6.85 -0.49
CA GLU A 27 1.46 7.97 -0.95
C GLU A 27 2.23 9.28 -1.10
N LYS A 28 3.22 9.51 -0.24
CA LYS A 28 4.10 10.69 -0.29
C LYS A 28 5.22 10.58 -1.33
N GLN A 29 5.36 9.44 -2.01
CA GLN A 29 6.50 9.15 -2.88
C GLN A 29 7.83 9.40 -2.13
N GLU A 30 7.87 9.00 -0.87
CA GLU A 30 9.03 9.23 -0.02
C GLU A 30 10.14 8.26 -0.42
N ILE A 31 11.36 8.76 -0.50
CA ILE A 31 12.52 7.94 -0.82
C ILE A 31 12.89 7.12 0.42
N VAL A 32 12.89 5.80 0.29
CA VAL A 32 13.27 4.89 1.37
C VAL A 32 14.54 4.11 1.02
N THR A 33 15.41 3.97 2.01
CA THR A 33 16.63 3.16 1.83
C THR A 33 16.33 1.72 2.22
N CYS A 34 16.63 0.78 1.32
CA CYS A 34 16.53 -0.64 1.63
C CYS A 34 17.54 -1.01 2.73
N PRO A 35 17.11 -1.58 3.88
CA PRO A 35 18.02 -2.04 4.92
C PRO A 35 18.86 -3.27 4.50
N ALA A 36 18.45 -4.00 3.45
CA ALA A 36 19.13 -5.22 3.03
C ALA A 36 20.27 -4.97 2.02
N CYS A 37 20.10 -4.02 1.10
CA CYS A 37 21.10 -3.73 0.05
C CYS A 37 21.59 -2.27 0.04
N ASN A 38 21.15 -1.46 1.00
CA ASN A 38 21.40 -0.01 1.08
C ASN A 38 21.06 0.76 -0.20
N SER A 39 20.29 0.16 -1.11
CA SER A 39 19.84 0.85 -2.32
C SER A 39 18.71 1.80 -1.97
N THR A 40 18.82 3.00 -2.50
CA THR A 40 17.78 4.01 -2.45
C THR A 40 16.63 3.59 -3.37
N ILE A 41 15.47 3.32 -2.79
CA ILE A 41 14.27 2.96 -3.51
C ILE A 41 13.36 4.17 -3.44
N ASP A 42 13.11 4.74 -4.60
CA ASP A 42 12.05 5.71 -4.73
C ASP A 42 10.73 4.95 -4.63
N LEU A 43 9.87 5.28 -3.66
CA LEU A 43 8.50 4.74 -3.59
C LEU A 43 7.61 5.36 -4.68
N VAL A 44 8.18 5.52 -5.88
CA VAL A 44 7.46 5.87 -7.10
C VAL A 44 6.73 4.60 -7.51
N ASP A 45 5.42 4.61 -7.32
CA ASP A 45 4.48 3.59 -7.77
C ASP A 45 4.51 3.55 -9.31
N LYS A 46 5.57 2.97 -9.88
CA LYS A 46 5.88 2.99 -11.33
C LYS A 46 4.85 2.20 -12.14
N ASP A 47 4.22 1.21 -11.51
CA ASP A 47 3.18 0.36 -12.06
C ASP A 47 1.75 0.73 -11.59
N GLY A 48 1.60 1.72 -10.71
CA GLY A 48 0.28 2.03 -10.15
C GLY A 48 -0.26 0.95 -9.19
N SER A 49 0.54 -0.07 -8.87
CA SER A 49 0.12 -1.29 -8.18
C SER A 49 -0.32 -1.03 -6.74
N ALA A 50 0.39 -0.19 -6.00
CA ALA A 50 -0.01 0.18 -4.65
C ALA A 50 -1.28 1.03 -4.67
N LYS A 51 -1.36 2.00 -5.59
CA LYS A 51 -2.55 2.84 -5.74
C LYS A 51 -3.78 2.04 -6.15
N LYS A 52 -3.61 1.03 -7.01
CA LYS A 52 -4.66 0.10 -7.44
C LYS A 52 -5.12 -0.78 -6.28
N ALA A 53 -4.18 -1.38 -5.54
CA ALA A 53 -4.50 -2.21 -4.38
C ALA A 53 -5.29 -1.44 -3.31
N VAL A 54 -4.88 -0.21 -2.97
CA VAL A 54 -5.62 0.64 -2.01
C VAL A 54 -7.01 0.98 -2.51
N ARG A 55 -7.17 1.23 -3.82
CA ARG A 55 -8.45 1.56 -4.43
C ARG A 55 -9.39 0.36 -4.45
N ASP A 56 -8.89 -0.82 -4.78
CA ASP A 56 -9.66 -2.06 -4.80
C ASP A 56 -10.09 -2.47 -3.38
N VAL A 57 -9.20 -2.34 -2.38
CA VAL A 57 -9.55 -2.60 -0.97
C VAL A 57 -10.62 -1.62 -0.48
N ASN A 58 -10.46 -0.31 -0.72
CA ASN A 58 -11.48 0.68 -0.34
C ASN A 58 -12.83 0.42 -1.03
N LYS A 59 -12.79 0.01 -2.30
CA LYS A 59 -14.00 -0.31 -3.06
C LYS A 59 -14.70 -1.53 -2.48
N GLY A 60 -13.97 -2.61 -2.20
CA GLY A 60 -14.53 -3.82 -1.56
C GLY A 60 -15.15 -3.54 -0.19
N LEU A 61 -14.50 -2.72 0.64
CA LEU A 61 -15.05 -2.29 1.93
C LEU A 61 -16.33 -1.46 1.78
N LYS A 62 -16.37 -0.58 0.76
CA LYS A 62 -17.56 0.23 0.47
C LYS A 62 -18.71 -0.64 -0.03
N ASP A 63 -18.47 -1.53 -0.99
CA ASP A 63 -19.48 -2.46 -1.52
C ASP A 63 -20.04 -3.38 -0.44
N LEU A 64 -19.19 -3.88 0.47
CA LEU A 64 -19.63 -4.64 1.64
C LEU A 64 -20.53 -3.80 2.55
N THR A 65 -20.14 -2.55 2.84
CA THR A 65 -20.92 -1.63 3.67
C THR A 65 -22.28 -1.31 3.05
N ASP A 66 -22.32 -1.04 1.74
CA ASP A 66 -23.57 -0.79 1.01
C ASP A 66 -24.48 -2.02 0.99
N THR A 67 -23.91 -3.22 0.90
CA THR A 67 -24.66 -4.48 0.95
C THR A 67 -25.26 -4.71 2.34
N ILE A 68 -24.49 -4.51 3.41
CA ILE A 68 -24.99 -4.62 4.79
C ILE A 68 -26.12 -3.60 5.04
N LYS A 69 -25.98 -2.35 4.55
CA LYS A 69 -27.04 -1.34 4.65
C LYS A 69 -28.33 -1.72 3.93
N LYS A 70 -28.24 -2.46 2.81
CA LYS A 70 -29.41 -2.94 2.06
C LYS A 70 -30.09 -4.14 2.72
N ILE A 71 -29.32 -5.01 3.39
CA ILE A 71 -29.85 -6.20 4.08
C ILE A 71 -30.49 -5.83 5.42
N GLY A 72 -29.99 -4.79 6.10
CA GLY A 72 -30.53 -4.32 7.38
C GLY A 72 -31.78 -3.43 7.29
N LYS A 73 -32.42 -3.32 6.12
CA LYS A 73 -33.62 -2.51 5.89
C LYS A 73 -34.82 -3.37 5.55
#